data_AF-A0A2G8LD57-F1
#
_entry.id   AF-A0A2G8LD57-F1
#
_cell.length_a   1.000
_cell.length_b   1.000
_cell.length_c   1.000
_cell.angle_alpha   90.00
_cell.angle_beta   90.00
_cell.angle_gamma   90.00
#
_symmetry.space_group_name_H-M   'P 1'
#
loop_
_entity.id
_entity.type
_entity.pdbx_description
1 polymer ?
#
loop_
_entity_poly.entity_id
_entity_poly.type
_entity_poly.pdbx_seq_one_letter_code
_entity_poly.pdbx_strand_id
1 'polypeptide(L)'
;MGGLMSQAMEESFKKNKEFMTENQQIMLERQIQMQNQMREKGMAMQLSGSRELFNWYASFYGIASLAMVLGFARSKNPGVLVPFLPLSFVVGYQYDWCYGNKVERIRGKYHIFSVFVAMESLRQPHKNIGF
;
A
#
# COMPACT_ATOMS: atom_id res chain seq x y z
N MET A 1 -9.35 -6.07 -62.00
CA MET A 1 -9.15 -6.83 -60.74
C MET A 1 -8.14 -6.19 -59.77
N GLY A 2 -7.73 -4.92 -59.93
CA GLY A 2 -6.81 -4.26 -58.98
C GLY A 2 -7.46 -3.63 -57.75
N GLY A 3 -8.74 -3.23 -57.82
CA GLY A 3 -9.44 -2.53 -56.73
C GLY A 3 -9.82 -3.42 -55.53
N LEU A 4 -10.19 -4.69 -55.77
CA LEU A 4 -10.53 -5.62 -54.69
C LEU A 4 -9.29 -6.10 -53.92
N MET A 5 -8.17 -6.29 -54.61
CA MET A 5 -6.88 -6.63 -54.00
C MET A 5 -6.34 -5.47 -53.17
N SER A 6 -6.43 -4.22 -53.65
CA SER A 6 -6.00 -3.06 -52.87
C SER A 6 -6.93 -2.80 -51.69
N GLN A 7 -8.26 -3.00 -51.81
CA GLN A 7 -9.20 -2.88 -50.69
C GLN A 7 -8.94 -3.94 -49.60
N ALA A 8 -8.75 -5.21 -49.96
CA ALA A 8 -8.44 -6.26 -48.98
C ALA A 8 -7.08 -6.04 -48.30
N MET A 9 -6.10 -5.50 -49.04
CA MET A 9 -4.78 -5.14 -48.50
C MET A 9 -4.90 -3.95 -47.54
N GLU A 10 -5.63 -2.90 -47.91
CA GLU A 10 -5.85 -1.70 -47.10
C GLU A 10 -6.65 -2.01 -45.82
N GLU A 11 -7.64 -2.90 -45.89
CA GLU A 11 -8.39 -3.40 -44.74
C GLU A 11 -7.49 -4.24 -43.79
N SER A 12 -6.58 -5.05 -44.35
CA SER A 12 -5.59 -5.80 -43.56
C SER A 12 -4.56 -4.89 -42.88
N PHE A 13 -4.11 -3.82 -43.56
CA PHE A 13 -3.24 -2.80 -42.99
C PHE A 13 -3.94 -1.98 -41.89
N LYS A 14 -5.22 -1.65 -42.10
CA LYS A 14 -6.02 -0.94 -41.10
C LYS A 14 -6.25 -1.77 -39.85
N LYS A 15 -6.62 -3.06 -39.99
CA LYS A 15 -6.70 -4.01 -38.88
C LYS A 15 -5.35 -4.15 -38.15
N ASN A 16 -4.24 -4.27 -38.87
CA ASN A 16 -2.92 -4.35 -38.24
C ASN A 16 -2.56 -3.07 -37.47
N LYS A 17 -2.89 -1.89 -38.00
CA LYS A 17 -2.72 -0.62 -37.28
C LYS A 17 -3.58 -0.57 -36.01
N GLU A 18 -4.86 -0.94 -36.10
CA GLU A 18 -5.78 -1.00 -34.96
C GLU A 18 -5.27 -1.98 -33.90
N PHE A 19 -4.84 -3.19 -34.28
CA PHE A 19 -4.23 -4.17 -33.38
C PHE A 19 -2.92 -3.70 -32.74
N MET A 20 -2.09 -2.94 -33.47
CA MET A 20 -0.87 -2.34 -32.91
C MET A 20 -1.20 -1.26 -31.88
N THR A 21 -2.16 -0.39 -32.18
CA THR A 21 -2.59 0.68 -31.26
C THR A 21 -3.24 0.10 -30.00
N GLU A 22 -4.11 -0.91 -30.15
CA GLU A 22 -4.76 -1.60 -29.04
C GLU A 22 -3.73 -2.31 -28.14
N ASN A 23 -2.74 -3.02 -28.72
CA ASN A 23 -1.65 -3.60 -27.94
C ASN A 23 -0.84 -2.54 -27.18
N GLN A 24 -0.59 -1.38 -27.80
CA GLN A 24 0.12 -0.28 -27.15
C GLN A 24 -0.66 0.26 -25.94
N GLN A 25 -1.98 0.40 -26.07
CA GLN A 25 -2.87 0.78 -24.97
C GLN A 25 -2.86 -0.26 -23.85
N ILE A 26 -3.00 -1.54 -24.18
CA ILE A 26 -2.96 -2.64 -23.20
C ILE A 26 -1.63 -2.66 -22.43
N MET A 27 -0.51 -2.43 -23.12
CA MET A 27 0.82 -2.38 -22.48
C MET A 27 0.95 -1.19 -21.51
N LEU A 28 0.39 -0.03 -21.89
CA LEU A 28 0.36 1.16 -21.02
C LEU A 28 -0.51 0.94 -19.79
N GLU A 29 -1.69 0.37 -19.95
CA GLU A 29 -2.58 0.04 -18.82
C GLU A 29 -1.92 -0.91 -17.83
N ARG A 30 -1.26 -1.97 -18.32
CA ARG A 30 -0.50 -2.91 -17.49
C ARG A 30 0.66 -2.24 -16.76
N GLN A 31 1.37 -1.31 -17.38
CA GLN A 31 2.43 -0.56 -16.71
C GLN A 31 1.90 0.30 -15.57
N ILE A 32 0.80 1.02 -15.80
CA ILE A 32 0.16 1.87 -14.78
C ILE A 32 -0.34 1.00 -13.62
N GLN A 33 -0.98 -0.13 -13.91
CA GLN A 33 -1.42 -1.09 -12.90
C GLN A 33 -0.24 -1.64 -12.10
N MET A 34 0.87 -2.01 -12.75
CA MET A 34 2.07 -2.47 -12.06
C MET A 34 2.65 -1.39 -11.14
N GLN A 35 2.74 -0.14 -11.60
CA GLN A 35 3.25 0.96 -10.77
C GLN A 35 2.38 1.18 -9.52
N ASN A 36 1.05 1.14 -9.69
CA ASN A 36 0.12 1.27 -8.57
C ASN A 36 0.27 0.12 -7.58
N GLN A 37 0.34 -1.12 -8.07
CA GLN A 37 0.55 -2.29 -7.21
C GLN A 37 1.88 -2.25 -6.48
N MET A 38 2.97 -1.82 -7.13
CA MET A 38 4.29 -1.70 -6.51
C MET A 38 4.30 -0.62 -5.42
N ARG A 39 3.61 0.50 -5.65
CA ARG A 39 3.42 1.55 -4.64
C ARG A 39 2.63 1.04 -3.43
N GLU A 40 1.54 0.33 -3.66
CA GLU A 40 0.72 -0.26 -2.60
C GLU A 40 1.49 -1.32 -1.80
N LYS A 41 2.23 -2.20 -2.50
CA LYS A 41 3.09 -3.22 -1.88
C LYS A 41 4.21 -2.59 -1.07
N GLY A 42 4.85 -1.53 -1.55
CA GLY A 42 5.89 -0.80 -0.82
C GLY A 42 5.37 -0.22 0.49
N MET A 43 4.17 0.38 0.47
CA MET A 43 3.53 0.88 1.69
C MET A 43 3.12 -0.24 2.65
N ALA A 44 2.59 -1.35 2.12
CA ALA A 44 2.24 -2.51 2.93
C ALA A 44 3.47 -3.17 3.59
N MET A 45 4.59 -3.25 2.87
CA MET A 45 5.84 -3.83 3.35
C MET A 45 6.47 -2.98 4.46
N GLN A 46 6.46 -1.64 4.31
CA GLN A 46 6.91 -0.75 5.39
C GLN A 46 6.08 -0.96 6.66
N LEU A 47 4.76 -1.03 6.53
CA LEU A 47 3.87 -1.27 7.67
C LEU A 47 4.08 -2.64 8.33
N SER A 48 4.23 -3.71 7.54
CA SER A 48 4.49 -5.04 8.09
C SER A 48 5.83 -5.10 8.79
N GLY A 49 6.87 -4.46 8.24
CA GLY A 49 8.19 -4.39 8.86
C GLY A 49 8.16 -3.65 10.21
N SER A 50 7.42 -2.54 10.28
CA SER A 50 7.23 -1.80 11.53
C SER A 50 6.53 -2.63 12.62
N ARG A 51 5.52 -3.43 12.25
CA ARG A 51 4.79 -4.31 13.18
C ARG A 51 5.67 -5.43 13.73
N GLU A 52 6.50 -6.03 12.88
CA GLU A 52 7.45 -7.07 13.28
C GLU A 52 8.49 -6.49 14.27
N LEU A 53 9.03 -5.32 13.96
CA LEU A 53 9.97 -4.62 14.85
C LEU A 53 9.32 -4.26 16.19
N PHE A 54 8.07 -3.80 16.17
CA PHE A 54 7.31 -3.51 17.37
C PHE A 54 7.12 -4.75 18.24
N ASN A 55 6.73 -5.90 17.66
CA ASN A 55 6.58 -7.15 18.42
C ASN A 55 7.89 -7.59 19.08
N TRP A 56 9.02 -7.45 18.38
CA TRP A 56 10.33 -7.73 18.94
C TRP A 56 10.67 -6.79 20.11
N TYR A 57 10.44 -5.48 19.92
CA TYR A 57 10.71 -4.47 20.94
C TYR A 57 9.78 -4.59 22.15
N ALA A 58 8.51 -4.94 21.93
CA ALA A 58 7.51 -5.16 22.97
C ALA A 58 7.85 -6.39 23.83
N SER A 59 8.36 -7.46 23.21
CA SER A 59 8.82 -8.65 23.94
C SER A 59 10.00 -8.33 24.86
N PHE A 60 10.97 -7.55 24.36
CA PHE A 60 12.08 -7.06 25.17
C PHE A 60 11.59 -6.14 26.31
N TYR A 61 10.71 -5.19 26.02
CA TYR A 61 10.12 -4.31 27.02
C TYR A 61 9.36 -5.10 28.10
N GLY A 62 8.62 -6.15 27.71
CA GLY A 62 7.94 -7.05 28.63
C GLY A 62 8.91 -7.71 29.62
N ILE A 63 9.99 -8.32 29.12
CA ILE A 63 11.00 -8.95 29.98
C ILE A 63 11.70 -7.91 30.87
N ALA A 64 12.07 -6.75 30.31
CA ALA A 64 12.71 -5.67 31.05
C ALA A 64 11.79 -5.11 32.14
N SER A 65 10.48 -4.99 31.87
CA SER A 65 9.48 -4.55 32.84
C SER A 65 9.38 -5.50 34.03
N LEU A 66 9.35 -6.82 33.77
CA LEU A 66 9.34 -7.83 34.81
C LEU A 66 10.62 -7.79 35.65
N ALA A 67 11.78 -7.66 35.00
CA ALA A 67 13.07 -7.54 35.70
C ALA A 67 13.14 -6.29 36.59
N MET A 68 12.62 -5.15 36.13
CA MET A 68 12.56 -3.91 36.91
C MET A 68 11.61 -4.02 38.10
N VAL A 69 10.44 -4.65 37.94
CA VAL A 69 9.49 -4.88 39.05
C VAL A 69 10.09 -5.79 40.11
N LEU A 70 10.74 -6.88 39.71
CA LEU A 70 11.44 -7.79 40.63
C LEU A 70 12.63 -7.10 41.31
N GLY A 71 13.38 -6.29 40.56
CA GLY A 71 14.48 -5.49 41.08
C GLY A 71 14.03 -4.46 42.11
N PHE A 72 12.90 -3.79 41.87
CA PHE A 72 12.29 -2.86 42.83
C PHE A 72 11.80 -3.59 44.08
N ALA A 73 11.16 -4.76 43.95
CA ALA A 73 10.70 -5.55 45.09
C ALA A 73 11.84 -5.98 46.03
N ARG A 74 13.02 -6.27 45.47
CA ARG A 74 14.20 -6.70 46.24
C ARG A 74 15.01 -5.52 46.79
N SER A 75 15.17 -4.46 46.00
CA SER A 75 16.01 -3.29 46.32
C SER A 75 15.28 -2.24 47.16
N LYS A 76 13.94 -2.18 47.05
CA LYS A 76 13.06 -1.09 47.55
C LYS A 76 13.46 0.32 47.10
N ASN A 77 14.41 0.43 46.16
CA ASN A 77 14.88 1.71 45.65
C ASN A 77 14.07 2.13 44.43
N PRO A 78 13.35 3.27 44.49
CA PRO A 78 12.55 3.78 43.37
C PRO A 78 13.39 4.18 42.15
N GLY A 79 14.71 4.37 42.32
CA GLY A 79 15.65 4.61 41.23
C GLY A 79 15.67 3.53 40.14
N VAL A 80 15.30 2.29 40.47
CA VAL A 80 15.21 1.17 39.53
C VAL A 80 14.09 1.35 38.49
N LEU A 81 13.09 2.19 38.80
CA LEU A 81 11.96 2.49 37.91
C LEU A 81 12.20 3.73 37.03
N VAL A 82 13.27 4.49 37.25
CA VAL A 82 13.62 5.67 36.43
C VAL A 82 13.72 5.35 34.93
N PRO A 83 14.37 4.26 34.47
CA PRO A 83 14.40 3.92 33.05
C PRO A 83 13.04 3.47 32.48
N PHE A 84 12.05 3.18 33.32
CA PHE A 84 10.73 2.74 32.90
C PHE A 84 9.97 3.83 32.13
N LEU A 85 10.10 5.09 32.56
CA LEU A 85 9.47 6.24 31.91
C LEU A 85 9.93 6.43 30.45
N PRO A 86 11.23 6.60 30.15
CA PRO A 86 11.68 6.77 28.77
C PRO A 86 11.41 5.52 27.92
N LEU A 87 11.55 4.31 28.47
CA LEU A 87 11.23 3.08 27.75
C LEU A 87 9.74 2.98 27.38
N SER A 88 8.85 3.28 28.33
CA SER A 88 7.40 3.26 28.09
C SER A 88 6.97 4.32 27.06
N PHE A 89 7.61 5.49 27.06
CA PHE A 89 7.33 6.54 26.09
C PHE A 89 7.69 6.11 24.65
N VAL A 90 8.86 5.49 24.47
CA VAL A 90 9.29 4.98 23.16
C VAL A 90 8.36 3.88 22.66
N VAL A 91 7.98 2.93 23.52
CA VAL A 91 7.06 1.84 23.15
C VAL A 91 5.67 2.37 22.83
N GLY A 92 5.15 3.34 23.60
CA GLY A 92 3.87 3.99 23.35
C GLY A 92 3.83 4.73 22.00
N TYR A 93 4.91 5.44 21.66
CA TYR A 93 5.04 6.08 20.35
C TYR A 93 5.06 5.06 19.20
N GLN A 94 5.83 3.97 19.36
CA GLN A 94 5.90 2.91 18.34
C GLN A 94 4.56 2.18 18.18
N TYR A 95 3.80 2.02 19.27
CA TYR A 95 2.47 1.44 19.23
C TYR A 95 1.48 2.32 18.43
N ASP A 96 1.44 3.63 18.69
CA ASP A 96 0.60 4.55 17.92
C ASP A 96 1.01 4.60 16.44
N TRP A 97 2.29 4.41 16.13
CA TRP A 97 2.76 4.38 14.75
C TRP A 97 2.41 3.07 14.01
N CYS A 98 2.47 1.91 14.69
CA CYS A 98 2.25 0.59 14.08
C CYS A 98 0.78 0.14 14.04
N TYR A 99 0.01 0.50 15.07
CA TYR A 99 -1.40 0.14 15.26
C TYR A 99 -2.35 1.34 15.15
N GLY A 100 -1.81 2.55 14.94
CA GLY A 100 -2.62 3.74 14.81
C GLY A 100 -3.61 3.70 13.64
N ASN A 101 -4.79 4.24 13.92
CA ASN A 101 -5.94 4.38 13.03
C ASN A 101 -5.67 5.31 11.81
N LYS A 102 -4.42 5.75 11.60
CA LYS A 102 -4.01 6.52 10.42
C LYS A 102 -3.81 5.60 9.21
N VAL A 103 -3.15 4.46 9.38
CA VAL A 103 -2.84 3.58 8.23
C VAL A 103 -4.08 2.82 7.77
N GLU A 104 -4.95 2.41 8.68
CA GLU A 104 -6.26 1.82 8.36
C GLU A 104 -7.22 2.84 7.74
N ARG A 105 -7.23 4.09 8.18
CA ARG A 105 -8.00 5.16 7.54
C ARG A 105 -7.48 5.51 6.15
N ILE A 106 -6.17 5.50 5.97
CA ILE A 106 -5.54 5.67 4.66
C ILE A 106 -5.97 4.51 3.74
N ARG A 107 -5.89 3.25 4.21
CA ARG A 107 -6.35 2.06 3.46
C ARG A 107 -7.86 2.07 3.18
N GLY A 108 -8.68 2.46 4.14
CA GLY A 108 -10.14 2.59 4.01
C GLY A 108 -10.53 3.71 3.05
N LYS A 109 -9.86 4.88 3.11
CA LYS A 109 -10.05 5.96 2.14
C LYS A 109 -9.62 5.55 0.73
N TYR A 110 -8.53 4.80 0.58
CA TYR A 110 -8.12 4.29 -0.73
C TYR A 110 -9.12 3.27 -1.29
N HIS A 111 -9.63 2.37 -0.47
CA HIS A 111 -10.63 1.38 -0.91
C HIS A 111 -11.96 2.05 -1.29
N ILE A 112 -12.42 3.02 -0.50
CA ILE A 112 -13.64 3.79 -0.82
C ILE A 112 -13.42 4.66 -2.08
N PHE A 113 -12.26 5.28 -2.22
CA PHE A 113 -11.93 6.10 -3.40
C PHE A 113 -11.78 5.26 -4.67
N SER A 114 -11.16 4.08 -4.60
CA SER A 114 -11.04 3.19 -5.76
C SER A 114 -12.40 2.62 -6.19
N VAL A 115 -13.25 2.26 -5.23
CA VAL A 115 -14.64 1.84 -5.50
C VAL A 115 -15.45 3.00 -6.08
N PHE A 116 -15.28 4.22 -5.58
CA PHE A 116 -15.95 5.40 -6.09
C PHE A 116 -15.50 5.74 -7.53
N VAL A 117 -14.19 5.75 -7.80
CA VAL A 117 -13.64 5.96 -9.16
C VAL A 117 -14.09 4.85 -10.11
N ALA A 118 -14.12 3.59 -9.68
CA ALA A 118 -14.64 2.49 -10.48
C ALA A 118 -16.14 2.63 -10.76
N MET A 119 -16.93 3.05 -9.77
CA MET A 119 -18.36 3.35 -9.96
C MET A 119 -18.59 4.55 -10.89
N GLU A 120 -17.77 5.60 -10.81
CA GLU A 120 -17.85 6.77 -11.69
C GLU A 120 -17.50 6.40 -13.14
N SER A 121 -16.49 5.54 -13.33
CA SER A 121 -16.10 4.98 -14.63
C SER A 121 -17.20 4.11 -15.24
N LEU A 122 -17.87 3.27 -14.44
CA LEU A 122 -19.01 2.46 -14.90
C LEU A 122 -20.29 3.29 -15.11
N ARG A 123 -20.40 4.46 -14.48
CA ARG A 123 -21.54 5.39 -14.63
C ARG A 123 -21.47 6.22 -15.92
N GLN A 124 -20.30 6.38 -16.55
CA GLN A 124 -20.12 7.16 -17.77
C GLN A 124 -19.63 6.28 -18.95
N PRO A 125 -20.48 5.45 -19.57
CA PRO A 125 -20.06 4.61 -20.71
C PRO A 125 -19.83 5.38 -22.02
N HIS A 126 -20.04 6.71 -22.09
CA HIS A 126 -20.03 7.44 -23.37
C HIS A 126 -19.25 8.78 -23.42
N LYS A 127 -18.62 9.25 -22.32
CA LYS A 127 -17.86 10.51 -22.39
C LYS A 127 -16.34 10.27 -22.45
N ASN A 128 -15.83 10.32 -23.68
CA ASN A 128 -14.46 10.61 -24.14
C ASN A 128 -13.53 9.38 -24.27
N ILE A 129 -13.52 8.64 -25.39
CA ILE A 129 -12.91 8.98 -26.70
C ILE A 129 -12.99 10.46 -27.11
N GLY A 130 -11.86 11.16 -27.01
CA GLY A 130 -11.67 12.53 -27.49
C GLY A 130 -10.33 13.06 -27.01
N PHE A 131 -9.49 13.47 -27.96
CA PHE A 131 -8.15 14.05 -27.83
C PHE A 131 -7.92 14.97 -26.63
#